data_AF-A0A1G0NXQ2-F1
#
_entry.id   AF-A0A1G0NXQ2-F1
#
_cell.length_a   1.000
_cell.length_b   1.000
_cell.length_c   1.000
_cell.angle_alpha   90.00
_cell.angle_beta   90.00
_cell.angle_gamma   90.00
#
_symmetry.space_group_name_H-M   'P 1'
#
loop_
_entity.id
_entity.type
_entity.pdbx_description
1 polymer ?
#
loop_
_entity_poly.entity_id
_entity_poly.type
_entity_poly.pdbx_seq_one_letter_code
_entity_poly.pdbx_strand_id
1 'polypeptide(L)'
;MIASTLIALTAPSLAFAQGPERTRRGFWFMGGLGWGTADCELCADQRVGGVAGVLALGGTLSQKLTLGASANAWVRREGDVTQTLGALDATVRFYPFSRAHLSLLAGLGVSGREVKTETAGAL
;
A
#
# COMPACT_ATOMS: atom_id res chain seq x y z
N MET A 1 -43.91 2.34 -9.40
CA MET A 1 -43.14 3.60 -9.21
C MET A 1 -41.69 3.30 -9.52
N ILE A 2 -41.19 3.82 -10.65
CA ILE A 2 -39.85 3.57 -11.16
C ILE A 2 -38.96 4.71 -10.65
N ALA A 3 -37.89 4.40 -9.92
CA ALA A 3 -36.87 5.38 -9.54
C ALA A 3 -35.59 5.05 -10.29
N SER A 4 -35.46 5.61 -11.50
CA SER A 4 -34.24 5.53 -12.29
C SER A 4 -33.24 6.55 -11.77
N THR A 5 -32.25 6.08 -11.00
CA THR A 5 -31.13 6.91 -10.54
C THR A 5 -30.09 7.00 -11.65
N LEU A 6 -29.99 8.17 -12.29
CA LEU A 6 -29.01 8.47 -13.32
C LEU A 6 -27.64 8.67 -12.64
N ILE A 7 -26.73 7.69 -12.75
CA ILE A 7 -25.34 7.86 -12.33
C ILE A 7 -24.66 8.73 -13.40
N ALA A 8 -24.42 9.99 -13.09
CA ALA A 8 -23.64 10.88 -13.92
C ALA A 8 -22.18 10.39 -13.94
N LEU A 9 -21.78 9.75 -15.04
CA LEU A 9 -20.37 9.52 -15.35
C LEU A 9 -19.72 10.88 -15.63
N THR A 10 -19.22 11.55 -14.60
CA THR A 10 -18.26 12.62 -14.79
C THR A 10 -16.99 11.97 -15.30
N ALA A 11 -16.75 12.01 -16.61
CA ALA A 11 -15.45 11.68 -17.16
C ALA A 11 -14.43 12.56 -16.42
N PRO A 12 -13.47 12.01 -15.65
CA PRO A 12 -12.37 12.82 -15.18
C PRO A 12 -11.73 13.34 -16.46
N SER A 13 -11.81 14.65 -16.69
CA SER A 13 -10.99 15.32 -17.68
C SER A 13 -9.59 14.79 -17.46
N LEU A 14 -9.05 14.08 -18.47
CA LEU A 14 -7.64 13.74 -18.54
C LEU A 14 -6.92 15.08 -18.67
N ALA A 15 -6.80 15.78 -17.54
CA ALA A 15 -5.83 16.81 -17.33
C ALA A 15 -4.52 16.07 -17.51
N PHE A 16 -4.02 16.08 -18.76
CA PHE A 16 -2.67 15.71 -19.06
C PHE A 16 -1.82 16.39 -18.00
N ALA A 17 -1.13 15.59 -17.22
CA ALA A 17 -0.03 16.06 -16.40
C ALA A 17 1.08 16.54 -17.35
N GLN A 18 0.86 17.66 -18.04
CA GLN A 18 1.86 18.39 -18.80
C GLN A 18 2.64 19.27 -17.82
N GLY A 19 3.17 18.64 -16.78
CA GLY A 19 4.29 19.19 -16.06
C GLY A 19 5.55 19.06 -16.91
N PRO A 20 6.58 19.89 -16.70
CA PRO A 20 7.88 19.73 -17.35
C PRO A 20 8.31 18.27 -17.24
N GLU A 21 8.85 17.71 -18.34
CA GLU A 21 9.28 16.32 -18.44
C GLU A 21 9.95 15.90 -17.13
N ARG A 22 9.21 15.20 -16.26
CA ARG A 22 9.62 15.00 -14.87
C ARG A 22 10.69 13.94 -14.91
N THR A 23 11.92 14.38 -15.17
CA THR A 23 13.07 13.50 -15.27
C THR A 23 13.17 12.76 -13.94
N ARG A 24 12.88 11.47 -13.96
CA ARG A 24 12.98 10.63 -12.77
C ARG A 24 14.47 10.44 -12.53
N ARG A 25 15.02 11.21 -11.59
CA ARG A 25 16.43 11.18 -11.20
C ARG A 25 16.52 11.42 -9.70
N GLY A 26 17.49 10.76 -9.07
CA GLY A 26 17.77 10.91 -7.65
C GLY A 26 16.91 10.02 -6.75
N PHE A 27 16.90 10.39 -5.48
CA PHE A 27 16.23 9.68 -4.40
C PHE A 27 14.73 10.00 -4.38
N TRP A 28 13.91 9.00 -4.08
CA TRP A 28 12.48 9.13 -3.90
C TRP A 28 12.06 8.48 -2.59
N PHE A 29 10.98 9.00 -2.01
CA PHE A 29 10.28 8.40 -0.88
C PHE A 29 8.78 8.54 -1.11
N MET A 30 8.00 7.61 -0.57
CA MET A 30 6.55 7.60 -0.61
C MET A 30 6.00 7.02 0.68
N GLY A 31 4.87 7.56 1.12
CA GLY A 31 4.11 7.04 2.25
C GLY A 31 2.64 6.96 1.87
N GLY A 32 1.95 5.96 2.39
CA GLY A 32 0.53 5.75 2.17
C GLY A 32 -0.13 5.12 3.39
N LEU A 33 -1.39 5.45 3.59
CA LEU A 33 -2.26 4.82 4.58
C LEU A 33 -3.48 4.28 3.85
N GLY A 34 -4.06 3.22 4.37
CA GLY A 34 -5.21 2.57 3.78
C GLY A 34 -5.87 1.58 4.74
N TRP A 35 -6.78 0.80 4.18
CA TRP A 35 -7.48 -0.27 4.88
C TRP A 35 -7.26 -1.56 4.12
N GLY A 36 -7.03 -2.64 4.85
CA GLY A 36 -6.78 -3.96 4.27
C GLY A 36 -7.34 -5.07 5.14
N THR A 37 -7.54 -6.23 4.54
CA THR A 37 -7.93 -7.44 5.27
C THR A 37 -6.74 -8.38 5.37
N ALA A 38 -6.54 -8.98 6.53
CA ALA A 38 -5.57 -10.04 6.74
C ALA A 38 -6.25 -11.26 7.33
N ASP A 39 -5.68 -12.44 7.09
CA ASP A 39 -6.17 -13.67 7.71
C ASP A 39 -5.72 -13.71 9.18
N CYS A 40 -6.63 -14.04 10.07
CA CYS A 40 -6.40 -14.12 11.51
C CYS A 40 -6.79 -15.51 12.01
N GLU A 41 -5.80 -16.30 12.41
CA GLU A 41 -6.00 -17.65 12.96
C GLU A 41 -6.58 -17.62 14.39
N LEU A 42 -6.43 -16.49 15.11
CA LEU A 42 -6.79 -16.34 16.52
C LEU A 42 -8.08 -15.52 16.74
N CYS A 43 -8.73 -15.07 15.67
CA CYS A 43 -9.94 -14.26 15.73
C CYS A 43 -11.18 -15.13 15.49
N ALA A 44 -12.34 -14.68 15.99
CA ALA A 44 -13.62 -15.34 15.70
C ALA A 44 -13.89 -15.39 14.18
N ASP A 45 -13.50 -14.32 13.47
CA ASP A 45 -13.51 -14.24 12.02
C ASP A 45 -12.13 -14.58 11.44
N GLN A 46 -12.08 -15.52 10.50
CA GLN A 46 -10.84 -15.96 9.84
C GLN A 46 -10.16 -14.86 9.01
N ARG A 47 -10.90 -13.81 8.65
CA ARG A 47 -10.41 -12.68 7.85
C ARG A 47 -10.93 -11.38 8.42
N VAL A 48 -10.02 -10.52 8.87
CA VAL A 48 -10.35 -9.30 9.60
C VAL A 48 -9.81 -8.07 8.90
N GLY A 49 -10.55 -6.96 8.99
CA GLY A 49 -10.18 -5.67 8.42
C GLY A 49 -9.43 -4.79 9.41
N GLY A 50 -8.33 -4.17 8.98
CA GLY A 50 -7.51 -3.30 9.82
C GLY A 50 -6.86 -2.17 9.04
N VAL A 51 -6.21 -1.27 9.77
CA VAL A 51 -5.51 -0.12 9.19
C VAL A 51 -4.17 -0.60 8.65
N ALA A 52 -3.87 -0.23 7.41
CA ALA A 52 -2.62 -0.52 6.73
C ALA A 52 -1.84 0.77 6.49
N GLY A 53 -0.52 0.70 6.60
CA GLY A 53 0.41 1.74 6.23
C GLY A 53 1.54 1.18 5.40
N VAL A 54 2.07 2.01 4.51
CA VAL A 54 3.26 1.70 3.72
C VAL A 54 4.18 2.90 3.69
N LEU A 55 5.47 2.65 3.85
CA LEU A 55 6.55 3.58 3.61
C LEU A 55 7.50 2.94 2.62
N ALA A 56 7.86 3.64 1.56
CA ALA A 56 8.84 3.14 0.61
C ALA A 56 9.82 4.24 0.20
N LEU A 57 11.05 3.85 -0.04
CA LEU A 57 12.13 4.75 -0.40
C LEU A 57 13.10 4.08 -1.35
N GLY A 58 13.79 4.86 -2.16
CA GLY A 58 14.69 4.29 -3.15
C GLY A 58 15.34 5.30 -4.06
N GLY A 59 16.01 4.78 -5.08
CA GLY A 59 16.73 5.54 -6.08
C GLY A 59 16.16 5.33 -7.47
N THR A 60 16.32 6.34 -8.32
CA THR A 60 16.08 6.19 -9.76
C THR A 60 17.38 5.86 -10.47
N LEU A 61 17.46 4.69 -11.11
CA LEU A 61 18.59 4.32 -11.95
C LEU A 61 18.49 4.94 -13.35
N SER A 62 17.29 5.01 -13.92
CA SER A 62 17.04 5.60 -15.23
C SER A 62 15.62 6.16 -15.34
N GLN A 63 15.31 6.88 -16.41
CA GLN A 63 13.94 7.35 -16.70
C GLN A 63 12.91 6.20 -16.76
N LYS A 64 13.37 4.97 -17.00
CA LYS A 64 12.54 3.77 -17.12
C LYS A 64 12.57 2.87 -15.90
N LEU A 65 13.54 3.00 -14.99
CA LEU A 65 13.74 2.03 -13.92
C LEU A 65 14.10 2.72 -12.60
N THR A 66 13.28 2.45 -11.58
CA THR A 66 13.51 2.87 -10.19
C THR A 66 13.61 1.64 -9.29
N LEU A 67 14.54 1.65 -8.35
CA LEU A 67 14.70 0.62 -7.33
C LEU A 67 14.40 1.22 -5.96
N GLY A 68 13.91 0.42 -5.03
CA GLY A 68 13.72 0.85 -3.66
C GLY A 68 13.42 -0.31 -2.72
N ALA A 69 13.13 0.05 -1.49
CA ALA A 69 12.59 -0.84 -0.47
C ALA A 69 11.27 -0.26 0.05
N SER A 70 10.33 -1.13 0.38
CA SER A 70 9.09 -0.80 1.08
C SER A 70 9.03 -1.51 2.43
N ALA A 71 8.49 -0.81 3.41
CA ALA A 71 8.05 -1.33 4.68
C ALA A 71 6.54 -1.12 4.78
N ASN A 72 5.81 -2.21 4.97
CA ASN A 72 4.37 -2.20 5.19
C ASN A 72 4.07 -2.65 6.61
N ALA A 73 3.08 -2.00 7.22
CA ALA A 73 2.56 -2.36 8.51
C ALA A 73 1.05 -2.45 8.42
N TRP A 74 0.46 -3.47 9.02
CA TRP A 74 -0.97 -3.60 9.20
C TRP A 74 -1.24 -3.85 10.68
N VAL A 75 -2.17 -3.09 11.25
CA VAL A 75 -2.50 -3.17 12.67
C VAL A 75 -4.00 -3.29 12.85
N ARG A 76 -4.39 -4.24 13.69
CA ARG A 76 -5.75 -4.42 14.17
C ARG A 76 -5.74 -4.46 15.70
N ARG A 77 -6.72 -3.79 16.29
CA ARG A 77 -7.07 -3.92 17.71
C ARG A 77 -8.47 -4.48 17.81
N GLU A 78 -8.62 -5.56 18.55
CA GLU A 78 -9.89 -6.26 18.77
C GLU A 78 -9.94 -6.69 20.25
N GLY A 79 -10.62 -5.91 21.09
CA GLY A 79 -10.58 -6.10 22.55
C GLY A 79 -9.15 -6.00 23.11
N ASP A 80 -8.73 -7.02 23.86
CA ASP A 80 -7.42 -7.12 24.52
C ASP A 80 -6.30 -7.70 23.62
N VAL A 81 -6.60 -7.98 22.35
CA VAL A 81 -5.64 -8.53 21.39
C VAL A 81 -5.24 -7.46 20.38
N THR A 82 -3.93 -7.18 20.30
CA THR A 82 -3.35 -6.35 19.24
C THR A 82 -2.55 -7.24 18.30
N GLN A 83 -2.99 -7.30 17.05
CA GLN A 83 -2.27 -8.00 15.99
C GLN A 83 -1.59 -6.98 15.07
N THR A 84 -0.28 -7.16 14.90
CA THR A 84 0.53 -6.36 14.01
C THR A 84 1.20 -7.27 12.98
N LEU A 85 1.02 -6.96 11.71
CA LEU A 85 1.72 -7.60 10.61
C LEU A 85 2.69 -6.57 10.01
N GLY A 86 3.93 -6.98 9.80
CA GLY A 86 4.93 -6.16 9.15
C GLY A 86 5.50 -6.90 7.94
N ALA A 87 5.81 -6.20 6.86
CA ALA A 87 6.67 -6.76 5.83
C ALA A 87 7.70 -5.74 5.36
N LEU A 88 8.76 -6.27 4.76
CA LEU A 88 9.85 -5.53 4.15
C LEU A 88 10.10 -6.12 2.77
N ASP A 89 9.95 -5.29 1.73
CA ASP A 89 10.14 -5.71 0.34
C ASP A 89 11.22 -4.89 -0.35
N ALA A 90 12.02 -5.54 -1.18
CA ALA A 90 12.79 -4.89 -2.23
C ALA A 90 11.89 -4.75 -3.46
N THR A 91 11.77 -3.54 -4.00
CA THR A 91 10.87 -3.22 -5.12
C THR A 91 11.63 -2.65 -6.31
N VAL A 92 11.22 -3.05 -7.50
CA VAL A 92 11.67 -2.55 -8.79
C VAL A 92 10.44 -2.05 -9.53
N ARG A 93 10.48 -0.80 -9.98
CA ARG A 93 9.40 -0.22 -10.77
C ARG A 93 9.92 0.17 -12.15
N PHE A 94 9.33 -0.43 -13.17
CA PHE A 94 9.63 -0.24 -14.58
C PHE A 94 8.55 0.60 -15.27
N TYR A 95 8.97 1.58 -16.05
CA TYR A 95 8.11 2.47 -16.83
C TYR A 95 8.35 2.19 -18.32
N PRO A 96 7.45 1.45 -18.99
CA PRO A 96 7.63 1.08 -20.40
C PRO A 96 7.63 2.30 -21.33
N PHE A 97 6.89 3.35 -20.98
CA PHE A 97 6.79 4.59 -21.76
C PHE A 97 7.08 5.82 -20.90
N SER A 98 7.94 6.71 -21.38
CA SER A 98 8.32 7.93 -20.65
C SER A 98 7.15 8.91 -20.43
N ARG A 99 6.08 8.81 -21.23
CA ARG A 99 4.90 9.68 -21.19
C ARG A 99 3.64 9.02 -20.60
N ALA A 100 3.68 7.72 -20.31
CA ALA A 100 2.51 7.04 -19.75
C ALA A 100 2.57 7.01 -18.22
N HIS A 101 1.41 7.11 -17.57
CA HIS A 101 1.26 6.97 -16.13
C HIS A 101 1.29 5.51 -15.64
N LEU A 102 1.42 4.57 -16.57
CA LEU A 102 1.48 3.14 -16.28
C LEU A 102 2.88 2.74 -15.83
N SER A 103 2.95 2.00 -14.73
CA SER A 103 4.19 1.47 -14.20
C SER A 103 3.99 0.02 -13.77
N LEU A 104 4.95 -0.83 -14.12
CA LEU A 104 5.02 -2.19 -13.63
C LEU A 104 5.87 -2.18 -12.36
N LEU A 105 5.29 -2.61 -11.25
CA LEU A 105 6.03 -2.82 -10.00
C LEU A 105 6.18 -4.32 -9.78
N ALA A 106 7.42 -4.75 -9.57
CA ALA A 106 7.77 -6.08 -9.12
C ALA A 106 8.52 -5.94 -7.79
N GLY A 107 8.35 -6.89 -6.89
CA GLY A 107 9.05 -6.87 -5.62
C GLY A 107 9.08 -8.23 -4.96
N LEU A 108 10.05 -8.41 -4.07
CA LEU A 108 10.22 -9.59 -3.24
C LEU A 108 10.53 -9.13 -1.83
N GLY A 109 9.91 -9.78 -0.85
CA GLY A 109 10.02 -9.35 0.54
C GLY A 109 9.82 -10.48 1.52
N VAL A 110 10.04 -10.13 2.78
CA VAL A 110 9.81 -10.98 3.94
C VAL A 110 8.74 -10.33 4.81
N SER A 111 7.83 -11.16 5.33
CA SER A 111 6.77 -10.72 6.24
C SER A 111 6.91 -11.38 7.60
N GLY A 112 6.75 -10.59 8.66
CA GLY A 112 6.65 -11.03 10.03
C GLY A 112 5.26 -10.77 10.59
N ARG A 113 4.82 -11.64 11.50
CA ARG A 113 3.62 -11.44 12.30
C ARG A 113 4.00 -11.33 13.76
N GLU A 114 3.52 -10.28 14.42
CA GLU A 114 3.66 -10.11 15.85
C GLU A 114 2.27 -10.00 16.47
N VAL A 115 1.95 -10.94 17.35
CA VAL A 115 0.70 -10.98 18.08
C VAL A 115 1.01 -10.61 19.52
N LYS A 116 0.49 -9.48 19.97
CA LYS A 116 0.59 -9.07 21.37
C LYS A 116 -0.77 -9.29 22.03
N THR A 117 -0.84 -10.29 22.89
CA THR A 117 -1.94 -10.44 23.83
C THR A 117 -1.66 -9.51 25.00
N GLU A 118 -2.48 -8.49 25.22
CA GLU A 118 -2.51 -7.87 26.53
C GLU A 118 -3.18 -8.88 27.46
N THR A 119 -2.37 -9.76 28.06
CA THR A 119 -2.79 -10.48 29.25
C THR A 119 -3.14 -9.40 30.27
N ALA A 120 -4.43 -9.12 30.42
CA ALA A 120 -4.94 -8.44 31.61
C ALA A 120 -4.27 -9.13 32.80
N GLY A 121 -3.48 -8.37 33.55
CA GLY A 121 -2.67 -8.90 34.63
C GLY A 121 -3.50 -9.85 35.48
N ALA A 122 -3.07 -11.11 35.55
CA ALA A 122 -3.55 -12.04 36.56
C ALA A 122 -3.11 -11.46 37.92
N LEU A 123 -4.03 -10.74 38.56
CA LEU A 123 -4.05 -10.53 40.00
C LEU A 123 -4.67 -11.76 40.67
#